data_AF-A0A7C7RSC0-F1
#
_entry.id   AF-A0A7C7RSC0-F1
#
_cell.length_a   1.000
_cell.length_b   1.000
_cell.length_c   1.000
_cell.angle_alpha   90.00
_cell.angle_beta   90.00
_cell.angle_gamma   90.00
#
_symmetry.space_group_name_H-M   'P 1'
#
loop_
_entity.id
_entity.type
_entity.pdbx_description
1 polymer ?
#
loop_
_entity_poly.entity_id
_entity_poly.type
_entity_poly.pdbx_seq_one_letter_code
_entity_poly.pdbx_strand_id
1 'polypeptide(L)'
;MHREATGVKQAARLFTEERGQGSVEVVLTLLFFLILLAAIIDAAWYWWGHLNAAIAVHDGVAAVARRGGSLEGGMAMVERRLTTALDPTRAEILLEGTAIEVDTVQRVVRGRIDARWTGLFFPLHPRIRAASVQRLENFYPGQPPTWPWE
;
A
#
# COMPACT_ATOMS: atom_id res chain seq x y z
N MET A 1 -14.36 43.94 40.49
CA MET A 1 -14.53 43.50 39.08
C MET A 1 -13.55 44.22 38.13
N HIS A 2 -12.22 44.18 38.35
CA HIS A 2 -11.27 44.94 37.52
C HIS A 2 -10.05 44.16 37.01
N ARG A 3 -9.96 42.84 37.25
CA ARG A 3 -8.80 42.02 36.87
C ARG A 3 -8.87 41.38 35.47
N GLU A 4 -10.05 41.31 34.85
CA GLU A 4 -10.21 40.64 33.54
C GLU A 4 -9.76 41.49 32.34
N ALA A 5 -9.85 42.82 32.43
CA ALA A 5 -9.52 43.71 31.31
C ALA A 5 -8.02 43.79 30.99
N THR A 6 -7.15 43.38 31.92
CA THR A 6 -5.69 43.43 31.77
C THR A 6 -5.12 42.26 30.96
N GLY A 7 -5.71 41.06 31.04
CA GLY A 7 -5.22 39.87 30.33
C GLY A 7 -5.43 39.98 28.81
N VAL A 8 -6.61 40.47 28.39
CA VAL A 8 -6.93 40.67 26.97
C VAL A 8 -6.03 41.74 26.33
N LYS A 9 -5.73 42.82 27.06
CA LYS A 9 -4.82 43.87 26.59
C LYS A 9 -3.35 43.41 26.53
N GLN A 10 -2.92 42.51 27.41
CA GLN A 10 -1.57 41.93 27.36
C GLN A 10 -1.42 40.93 26.21
N ALA A 11 -2.42 40.07 25.98
CA ALA A 11 -2.44 39.18 24.82
C ALA A 11 -2.39 40.01 23.51
N ALA A 12 -3.22 41.04 23.39
CA ALA A 12 -3.23 41.94 22.25
C ALA A 12 -1.88 42.67 22.05
N ARG A 13 -1.18 43.05 23.14
CA ARG A 13 0.13 43.69 23.08
C ARG A 13 1.24 42.76 22.58
N LEU A 14 1.22 41.50 23.02
CA LEU A 14 2.13 40.45 22.53
C LEU A 14 1.94 40.21 21.03
N PHE A 15 0.74 40.39 20.48
CA PHE A 15 0.51 40.33 19.03
C PHE A 15 0.99 41.57 18.25
N THR A 16 1.22 42.71 18.91
CA THR A 16 1.64 43.97 18.27
C THR A 16 3.12 44.31 18.38
N GLU A 17 3.89 43.64 19.24
CA GLU A 17 5.36 43.81 19.27
C GLU A 17 6.00 42.93 18.17
N GLU A 18 6.95 43.48 17.40
CA GLU A 18 7.63 42.77 16.30
C GLU A 18 8.23 41.41 16.71
N ARG A 19 8.58 41.24 18.00
CA ARG A 19 9.04 39.97 18.58
C ARG A 19 7.95 38.90 18.73
N GLY A 20 6.71 39.32 18.96
CA GLY A 20 5.56 38.41 19.07
C GLY A 20 5.06 37.94 17.70
N GLN A 21 5.12 38.81 16.68
CA GLN A 21 4.87 38.41 15.29
C GLN A 21 5.84 37.32 14.83
N GLY A 22 7.14 37.46 15.12
CA GLY A 22 8.13 36.43 14.80
C GLY A 22 7.88 35.09 15.52
N SER A 23 7.43 35.14 16.76
CA SER A 23 7.11 33.92 17.53
C SER A 23 5.88 33.19 16.95
N VAL A 24 4.85 33.94 16.55
CA VAL A 24 3.66 33.37 15.87
C VAL A 24 4.04 32.77 14.52
N GLU A 25 4.87 33.46 13.73
CA GLU A 25 5.34 32.97 12.43
C GLU A 25 6.12 31.65 12.58
N VAL A 26 7.02 31.54 13.56
CA VAL A 26 7.77 30.30 13.83
C VAL A 26 6.84 29.16 14.23
N VAL A 27 5.88 29.41 15.12
CA VAL A 27 4.93 28.37 15.55
C VAL A 27 4.06 27.90 14.39
N LEU A 28 3.55 28.82 13.57
CA LEU A 28 2.76 28.47 12.40
C LEU A 28 3.59 27.70 11.37
N THR A 29 4.81 28.16 11.09
CA THR A 29 5.75 27.49 10.17
C THR A 29 6.05 26.07 10.64
N LEU A 30 6.31 25.89 11.94
CA LEU A 30 6.55 24.57 12.52
C LEU A 30 5.31 23.67 12.39
N LEU A 31 4.12 24.19 12.66
CA LEU A 31 2.86 23.43 12.50
C LEU A 31 2.65 23.00 11.04
N PHE A 32 2.84 23.90 10.07
CA PHE A 32 2.76 23.57 8.65
C PHE A 32 3.79 22.53 8.25
N PHE A 33 5.02 22.66 8.75
CA PHE A 33 6.08 21.70 8.49
C PHE A 33 5.73 20.31 9.04
N LEU A 34 5.18 20.22 10.25
CA LEU A 34 4.75 18.94 10.84
C LEU A 34 3.59 18.30 10.08
N ILE A 35 2.60 19.09 9.66
CA ILE A 35 1.48 18.61 8.83
C ILE A 35 2.00 18.07 7.49
N LEU A 36 2.91 18.82 6.84
CA LEU A 36 3.53 18.39 5.59
C LEU A 36 4.32 17.10 5.77
N LEU A 37 5.11 16.99 6.84
CA LEU A 37 5.87 15.79 7.15
C LEU A 37 4.95 14.58 7.37
N ALA A 38 3.87 14.75 8.14
CA ALA A 38 2.88 13.70 8.34
C ALA A 38 2.25 13.27 7.00
N ALA A 39 1.94 14.22 6.10
CA ALA A 39 1.38 13.93 4.80
C ALA A 39 2.34 13.13 3.91
N ILE A 40 3.63 13.47 3.93
CA ILE A 40 4.67 12.73 3.20
C ILE A 40 4.80 11.29 3.73
N ILE A 41 4.81 11.11 5.05
CA ILE A 41 4.90 9.77 5.66
C ILE A 41 3.66 8.94 5.30
N ASP A 42 2.46 9.53 5.36
CA ASP A 42 1.21 8.86 5.01
C ASP A 42 1.20 8.43 3.52
N ALA A 43 1.68 9.30 2.63
CA ALA A 43 1.82 8.99 1.20
C ALA A 43 2.86 7.90 0.94
N ALA A 44 4.01 7.94 1.62
CA ALA A 44 5.03 6.88 1.53
C ALA A 44 4.47 5.54 2.04
N TRP A 45 3.68 5.57 3.11
CA TRP A 45 3.01 4.40 3.66
C TRP A 45 1.99 3.79 2.68
N TYR A 46 1.17 4.63 2.03
CA TYR A 46 0.29 4.18 0.95
C TYR A 46 1.06 3.49 -0.19
N TRP A 47 2.15 4.11 -0.64
CA TRP A 47 3.00 3.54 -1.70
C TRP A 47 3.65 2.22 -1.29
N TRP A 48 4.06 2.10 -0.03
CA TRP A 48 4.58 0.84 0.52
C TRP A 48 3.54 -0.28 0.42
N GLY A 49 2.30 -0.02 0.82
CA GLY A 49 1.18 -0.97 0.67
C GLY A 49 0.94 -1.35 -0.79
N HIS A 50 0.91 -0.36 -1.69
CA HIS A 50 0.68 -0.58 -3.11
C HIS A 50 1.77 -1.46 -3.76
N LEU A 51 3.05 -1.18 -3.44
CA LEU A 51 4.18 -1.96 -3.93
C LEU A 51 4.11 -3.42 -3.46
N ASN A 52 3.83 -3.65 -2.18
CA ASN A 52 3.73 -4.99 -1.63
C ASN A 52 2.54 -5.78 -2.21
N ALA A 53 1.40 -5.12 -2.44
CA ALA A 53 0.26 -5.73 -3.15
C ALA A 53 0.65 -6.16 -4.58
N ALA A 54 1.37 -5.30 -5.31
CA ALA A 54 1.84 -5.60 -6.66
C ALA A 54 2.82 -6.78 -6.70
N ILE A 55 3.78 -6.82 -5.76
CA ILE A 55 4.73 -7.94 -5.64
C ILE A 55 4.00 -9.23 -5.25
N ALA A 56 3.11 -9.16 -4.25
CA ALA A 56 2.40 -10.34 -3.77
C ALA A 56 1.54 -10.99 -4.86
N VAL A 57 0.74 -10.19 -5.58
CA VAL A 57 -0.09 -10.72 -6.69
C VAL A 57 0.77 -11.23 -7.83
N HIS A 58 1.89 -10.58 -8.13
CA HIS A 58 2.82 -11.06 -9.15
C HIS A 58 3.40 -12.43 -8.81
N ASP A 59 3.95 -12.58 -7.60
CA ASP A 59 4.54 -13.82 -7.11
C ASP A 59 3.50 -14.94 -6.99
N GLY A 60 2.29 -14.63 -6.50
CA GLY A 60 1.19 -15.58 -6.40
C GLY A 60 0.78 -16.11 -7.78
N VAL A 61 0.54 -15.22 -8.74
CA VAL A 61 0.21 -15.60 -10.13
C VAL A 61 1.35 -16.40 -10.76
N ALA A 62 2.60 -16.01 -10.56
CA ALA A 62 3.76 -16.74 -11.05
C ALA A 62 3.91 -18.12 -10.40
N ALA A 63 3.51 -18.30 -9.14
CA ALA A 63 3.53 -19.60 -8.49
C ALA A 63 2.47 -20.56 -9.07
N VAL A 64 1.27 -20.06 -9.39
CA VAL A 64 0.23 -20.86 -10.07
C VAL A 64 0.63 -21.18 -11.51
N ALA A 65 1.26 -20.24 -12.22
CA ALA A 65 1.59 -20.39 -13.63
C ALA A 65 2.68 -21.43 -13.91
N ARG A 66 3.52 -21.75 -12.92
CA ARG A 66 4.61 -22.74 -13.03
C ARG A 66 4.09 -24.16 -13.19
N ARG A 67 4.93 -25.03 -13.76
CA ARG A 67 4.64 -26.47 -13.87
C ARG A 67 4.43 -27.08 -12.48
N GLY A 68 3.28 -27.70 -12.26
CA GLY A 68 2.89 -28.27 -10.95
C GLY A 68 2.39 -27.24 -9.94
N GLY A 69 2.21 -25.97 -10.36
CA GLY A 69 1.59 -24.93 -9.53
C GLY A 69 0.12 -25.23 -9.25
N SER A 70 -0.35 -24.80 -8.08
CA SER A 70 -1.75 -24.89 -7.65
C SER A 70 -2.27 -23.52 -7.22
N LEU A 71 -3.59 -23.34 -7.33
CA LEU A 71 -4.26 -22.11 -6.93
C LEU A 71 -4.07 -21.82 -5.42
N GLU A 72 -4.13 -22.87 -4.61
CA GLU A 72 -3.83 -22.83 -3.17
C GLU A 72 -2.39 -22.38 -2.90
N GLY A 73 -1.40 -22.93 -3.62
CA GLY A 73 0.00 -22.53 -3.48
C GLY A 73 0.25 -21.07 -3.89
N GLY A 74 -0.47 -20.59 -4.91
CA GLY A 74 -0.47 -19.18 -5.30
C GLY A 74 -1.03 -18.28 -4.21
N MET A 75 -2.18 -18.62 -3.63
CA MET A 75 -2.79 -17.86 -2.54
C MET A 75 -1.91 -17.85 -1.29
N ALA A 76 -1.34 -18.99 -0.90
CA ALA A 76 -0.40 -19.07 0.23
C ALA A 76 0.85 -18.21 0.01
N MET A 77 1.32 -18.07 -1.24
CA MET A 77 2.40 -17.15 -1.58
C MET A 77 2.00 -15.69 -1.39
N VAL A 78 0.79 -15.30 -1.84
CA VAL A 78 0.27 -13.94 -1.63
C VAL A 78 0.18 -13.63 -0.13
N GLU A 79 -0.43 -14.52 0.65
CA GLU A 79 -0.58 -14.40 2.10
C GLU A 79 0.76 -14.24 2.80
N ARG A 80 1.72 -15.12 2.51
CA ARG A 80 3.07 -15.03 3.09
C ARG A 80 3.74 -13.70 2.77
N ARG A 81 3.61 -13.20 1.53
CA ARG A 81 4.21 -11.91 1.13
C ARG A 81 3.59 -10.73 1.89
N LEU A 82 2.25 -10.69 1.94
CA LEU A 82 1.53 -9.61 2.61
C LEU A 82 1.78 -9.60 4.12
N THR A 83 1.71 -10.75 4.78
CA THR A 83 1.92 -10.87 6.24
C THR A 83 3.37 -10.65 6.67
N THR A 84 4.35 -10.84 5.77
CA THR A 84 5.75 -10.50 6.05
C THR A 84 6.03 -9.00 5.97
N ALA A 85 5.34 -8.29 5.06
CA ALA A 85 5.64 -6.90 4.76
C ALA A 85 4.75 -5.88 5.48
N LEU A 86 3.57 -6.31 5.94
CA LEU A 86 2.52 -5.46 6.52
C LEU A 86 2.09 -5.99 7.88
N ASP A 87 1.44 -5.12 8.66
CA ASP A 87 0.77 -5.55 9.88
C ASP A 87 -0.45 -6.46 9.57
N PRO A 88 -0.90 -7.28 10.54
CA PRO A 88 -1.97 -8.24 10.31
C PRO A 88 -3.27 -7.65 9.76
N THR A 89 -3.69 -6.48 10.27
CA THR A 89 -4.94 -5.83 9.84
C THR A 89 -4.87 -5.42 8.38
N ARG A 90 -3.75 -4.83 7.93
CA ARG A 90 -3.61 -4.42 6.52
C ARG A 90 -3.37 -5.61 5.59
N ALA A 91 -2.67 -6.64 6.05
CA ALA A 91 -2.51 -7.87 5.29
C ALA A 91 -3.86 -8.54 5.03
N GLU A 92 -4.72 -8.65 6.05
CA GLU A 92 -6.07 -9.21 5.95
C GLU A 92 -6.94 -8.45 4.96
N ILE A 93 -6.97 -7.12 5.04
CA ILE A 93 -7.74 -6.27 4.10
C ILE A 93 -7.31 -6.50 2.64
N LEU A 94 -6.01 -6.62 2.37
CA LEU A 94 -5.51 -6.89 1.03
C LEU A 94 -5.81 -8.32 0.58
N LEU A 95 -5.77 -9.29 1.50
CA LEU A 95 -6.10 -10.68 1.24
C LEU A 95 -7.57 -10.87 0.87
N GLU A 96 -8.49 -10.23 1.60
CA GLU A 96 -9.92 -10.21 1.27
C GLU A 96 -10.19 -9.63 -0.13
N GLY A 97 -9.38 -8.64 -0.55
CA GLY A 97 -9.44 -8.04 -1.87
C GLY A 97 -8.74 -8.82 -2.99
N THR A 98 -8.13 -9.98 -2.69
CA THR A 98 -7.34 -10.76 -3.64
C THR A 98 -8.20 -11.77 -4.39
N ALA A 99 -7.99 -11.88 -5.70
CA ALA A 99 -8.53 -12.95 -6.53
C ALA A 99 -7.47 -13.45 -7.52
N ILE A 100 -7.31 -14.77 -7.62
CA ILE A 100 -6.48 -15.44 -8.63
C ILE A 100 -7.36 -16.41 -9.41
N GLU A 101 -7.25 -16.37 -10.73
CA GLU A 101 -8.06 -17.15 -11.66
C GLU A 101 -7.18 -17.81 -12.72
N VAL A 102 -7.51 -19.04 -13.09
CA VAL A 102 -6.84 -19.77 -14.18
C VAL A 102 -7.80 -19.85 -15.36
N ASP A 103 -7.43 -19.21 -16.46
CA ASP A 103 -8.14 -19.33 -17.73
C ASP A 103 -7.45 -20.40 -18.57
N THR A 104 -8.04 -21.59 -18.62
CA THR A 104 -7.52 -22.74 -19.38
C THR A 104 -7.68 -22.57 -20.90
N VAL A 105 -8.68 -21.80 -21.33
CA VAL A 105 -8.93 -21.52 -22.75
C VAL A 105 -7.84 -20.61 -23.30
N GLN A 106 -7.55 -19.52 -22.58
CA GLN A 106 -6.51 -18.56 -22.95
C GLN A 106 -5.11 -18.95 -22.47
N ARG A 107 -5.00 -20.01 -21.64
CA ARG A 107 -3.75 -20.53 -21.07
C ARG A 107 -2.98 -19.48 -20.27
N VAL A 108 -3.70 -18.74 -19.45
CA VAL A 108 -3.14 -17.69 -18.60
C VAL A 108 -3.66 -17.83 -17.17
N VAL A 109 -2.84 -17.38 -16.24
CA VAL A 109 -3.23 -17.12 -14.86
C VAL A 109 -3.33 -15.61 -14.71
N ARG A 110 -4.42 -15.15 -14.11
CA ARG A 110 -4.66 -13.75 -13.79
C ARG A 110 -4.79 -13.60 -12.29
N GLY A 111 -4.26 -12.52 -11.75
CA GLY A 111 -4.44 -12.16 -10.35
C GLY A 111 -4.71 -10.69 -10.22
N ARG A 112 -5.54 -10.34 -9.25
CA ARG A 112 -5.84 -8.95 -8.89
C ARG A 112 -5.96 -8.81 -7.38
N ILE A 113 -5.60 -7.62 -6.90
CA ILE A 113 -5.90 -7.14 -5.55
C ILE A 113 -6.63 -5.81 -5.72
N ASP A 114 -7.81 -5.68 -5.12
CA ASP A 114 -8.56 -4.41 -5.07
C ASP A 114 -9.20 -4.24 -3.69
N ALA A 115 -8.61 -3.36 -2.88
CA ALA A 115 -8.99 -3.17 -1.49
C ALA A 115 -8.86 -1.70 -1.05
N ARG A 116 -9.55 -1.34 0.03
CA ARG A 116 -9.44 -0.01 0.65
C ARG A 116 -8.26 0.03 1.59
N TRP A 117 -7.38 1.01 1.44
CA TRP A 117 -6.23 1.19 2.30
C TRP A 117 -6.58 2.03 3.54
N THR A 118 -5.83 1.80 4.61
CA THR A 118 -5.92 2.57 5.86
C THR A 118 -4.62 3.32 6.09
N GLY A 119 -4.69 4.65 6.02
CA GLY A 119 -3.60 5.57 6.34
C GLY A 119 -3.13 5.47 7.80
N LEU A 120 -2.08 6.21 8.14
CA LEU A 120 -1.52 6.32 9.48
C LEU A 120 -2.06 7.54 10.22
N PHE A 121 -2.02 8.71 9.58
CA PHE A 121 -2.30 9.99 10.24
C PHE A 121 -3.60 10.64 9.77
N PHE A 122 -3.93 10.46 8.49
CA PHE A 122 -5.10 11.08 7.89
C PHE A 122 -6.19 10.04 7.65
N PRO A 123 -7.48 10.39 7.83
CA PRO A 123 -8.61 9.50 7.58
C PRO A 123 -8.90 9.38 6.07
N LEU A 124 -7.85 9.20 5.28
CA LEU A 124 -7.95 8.94 3.84
C LEU A 124 -8.00 7.43 3.62
N HIS A 125 -8.93 7.01 2.77
CA HIS A 125 -9.13 5.60 2.42
C HIS A 125 -8.94 5.37 0.92
N PRO A 126 -7.74 5.61 0.38
CA PRO A 126 -7.48 5.38 -1.03
C PRO A 126 -7.60 3.89 -1.36
N ARG A 127 -7.90 3.56 -2.61
CA ARG A 127 -7.90 2.16 -3.07
C ARG A 127 -6.50 1.74 -3.51
N ILE A 128 -6.09 0.54 -3.12
CA ILE A 128 -4.95 -0.14 -3.71
C ILE A 128 -5.49 -1.09 -4.77
N ARG A 129 -4.93 -0.98 -5.98
CA ARG A 129 -5.26 -1.84 -7.11
C ARG A 129 -3.97 -2.34 -7.73
N ALA A 130 -3.79 -3.65 -7.73
CA ALA A 130 -2.69 -4.30 -8.40
C ALA A 130 -3.23 -5.47 -9.24
N ALA A 131 -2.62 -5.72 -10.39
CA ALA A 131 -2.96 -6.84 -11.24
C ALA A 131 -1.71 -7.44 -11.86
N SER A 132 -1.73 -8.75 -12.07
CA SER A 132 -0.69 -9.49 -12.77
C SER A 132 -1.32 -10.55 -13.66
N VAL A 133 -0.68 -10.80 -14.80
CA VAL A 133 -1.06 -11.86 -15.72
C VAL A 133 0.20 -12.62 -16.09
N GLN A 134 0.16 -13.95 -15.99
CA GLN A 134 1.23 -14.83 -16.43
C GLN A 134 0.68 -15.90 -17.36
N ARG A 135 1.51 -16.35 -18.29
CA ARG A 135 1.16 -17.47 -19.16
C ARG A 135 1.39 -18.78 -18.43
N LEU A 136 0.51 -19.76 -18.62
CA LEU A 136 0.68 -21.09 -18.05
C LEU A 136 1.90 -21.78 -18.68
N GLU A 137 2.93 -22.08 -17.89
CA GLU A 137 4.24 -22.57 -18.36
C GLU A 137 4.19 -23.99 -18.93
N ASN A 138 3.08 -24.72 -18.80
CA ASN A 138 2.86 -26.02 -19.46
C ASN A 138 2.85 -25.95 -21.00
N PHE A 139 3.08 -24.78 -21.60
CA PHE A 139 3.01 -24.58 -23.05
C PHE A 139 4.15 -25.21 -23.84
N TYR A 140 5.37 -25.28 -23.30
CA TYR A 140 6.43 -26.02 -23.97
C TYR A 140 6.33 -27.48 -23.55
N PRO A 141 5.90 -28.40 -24.45
CA PRO A 141 6.29 -29.77 -24.24
C PRO A 141 7.82 -29.74 -24.15
N GLY A 142 8.37 -30.21 -23.03
CA GLY A 142 9.77 -30.60 -23.03
C GLY A 142 10.04 -31.55 -24.21
N GLN A 143 11.31 -31.78 -24.53
CA GLN A 143 11.72 -32.65 -25.63
C GLN A 143 10.81 -33.89 -25.74
N PRO A 144 10.18 -34.14 -26.91
CA PRO A 144 9.34 -35.30 -27.15
C PRO A 144 10.00 -36.57 -26.60
N PRO A 145 9.25 -37.46 -25.92
CA PRO A 145 9.81 -38.67 -25.30
C PRO A 145 10.47 -39.63 -26.30
N THR A 146 10.26 -39.43 -27.60
CA THR A 146 11.00 -40.09 -28.68
C THR A 146 11.27 -39.05 -29.75
N TRP A 147 12.55 -38.78 -29.99
CA TRP A 147 13.00 -38.02 -31.14
C TRP A 147 13.45 -39.03 -32.20
N PRO A 148 13.04 -38.92 -33.48
CA PRO A 148 13.19 -39.99 -34.48
C PRO A 148 14.63 -40.39 -34.89
N TRP A 149 15.64 -40.01 -34.11
CA TRP A 149 17.03 -40.40 -34.33
C TRP A 149 17.77 -40.83 -33.04
N GLU A 150 17.03 -41.10 -31.95
CA GLU A 150 17.48 -41.95 -30.82
C GLU A 150 16.81 -43.33 -30.95
#